data_AF-A0A9D2LBT9-F1
#
_entry.id   AF-A0A9D2LBT9-F1
#
_cell.length_a   1.000
_cell.length_b   1.000
_cell.length_c   1.000
_cell.angle_alpha   90.00
_cell.angle_beta   90.00
_cell.angle_gamma   90.00
#
_symmetry.space_group_name_H-M   'P 1'
#
loop_
_entity.id
_entity.type
_entity.pdbx_description
1 polymer ?
#
loop_
_entity_poly.entity_id
_entity_poly.type
_entity_poly.pdbx_seq_one_letter_code
_entity_poly.pdbx_strand_id
1 'polypeptide(L)'
;VDGTKGSAVVGLHGARIQPREATPKPVWNPDVKDGHDYRADWIEVPDNEQFDNGFKVQWEDFLASYAEGREYPFDFLSGARGVRLAEAGLTSSAEGRRIALDPLTEV
;
A
#
# COMPACT_ATOMS: atom_id res chain seq x y z
N VAL A 1 2.07 -5.68 -4.04
CA VAL A 1 2.35 -4.65 -5.06
C VAL A 1 3.11 -5.32 -6.17
N ASP A 2 2.57 -5.31 -7.38
CA ASP A 2 3.18 -5.97 -8.53
C ASP A 2 3.54 -4.93 -9.59
N GLY A 3 4.77 -4.99 -10.09
CA GLY A 3 5.30 -4.05 -11.07
C GLY A 3 6.12 -4.72 -12.15
N THR A 4 6.48 -3.95 -13.18
CA THR A 4 7.22 -4.46 -14.34
C THR A 4 8.62 -4.99 -14.00
N LYS A 5 9.23 -4.53 -12.90
CA LYS A 5 10.60 -4.89 -12.51
C LYS A 5 10.67 -5.82 -11.28
N GLY A 6 9.52 -6.24 -10.77
CA GLY A 6 9.43 -7.08 -9.59
C GLY A 6 8.19 -6.79 -8.76
N SER A 7 8.07 -7.52 -7.68
CA SER A 7 6.92 -7.49 -6.78
C SER A 7 7.35 -7.32 -5.33
N ALA A 8 6.43 -6.83 -4.50
CA ALA A 8 6.60 -6.68 -3.07
C ALA A 8 5.34 -7.15 -2.31
N VAL A 9 5.55 -7.85 -1.19
CA VAL A 9 4.52 -8.16 -0.19
C VAL A 9 4.93 -7.47 1.10
N VAL A 10 4.08 -6.58 1.61
CA VAL A 10 4.40 -5.70 2.75
C VAL A 10 3.34 -5.91 3.83
N GLY A 11 3.79 -6.23 5.04
CA GLY A 11 2.99 -6.26 6.25
C GLY A 11 3.27 -5.05 7.14
N LEU A 12 2.80 -5.09 8.38
CA LEU A 12 2.96 -3.96 9.31
C LEU A 12 4.43 -3.72 9.73
N HIS A 13 5.21 -4.78 9.84
CA HIS A 13 6.59 -4.74 10.38
C HIS A 13 7.64 -5.32 9.43
N GLY A 14 7.27 -5.66 8.21
CA GLY A 14 8.21 -6.32 7.30
C GLY A 14 7.76 -6.26 5.86
N ALA A 15 8.74 -6.32 4.98
CA ALA A 15 8.53 -6.37 3.55
C ALA A 15 9.37 -7.49 2.95
N ARG A 16 8.81 -8.16 1.94
CA ARG A 16 9.55 -9.06 1.07
C ARG A 16 9.47 -8.59 -0.36
N ILE A 17 10.55 -8.77 -1.10
CA ILE A 17 10.65 -8.42 -2.51
C ILE A 17 11.04 -9.63 -3.36
N GLN A 18 10.56 -9.64 -4.61
CA GLN A 18 11.06 -10.52 -5.65
C GLN A 18 11.36 -9.67 -6.89
N PRO A 19 12.63 -9.35 -7.18
CA PRO A 19 12.98 -8.71 -8.45
C PRO A 19 12.66 -9.69 -9.59
N ARG A 20 12.31 -9.16 -10.78
CA ARG A 20 11.93 -10.01 -11.92
C ARG A 20 13.02 -11.00 -12.32
N GLU A 21 14.29 -10.68 -12.07
CA GLU A 21 15.45 -11.53 -12.35
C GLU A 21 15.49 -12.77 -11.44
N ALA A 22 14.81 -12.73 -10.29
CA ALA A 22 14.69 -13.82 -9.33
C ALA A 22 13.36 -14.60 -9.46
N THR A 23 12.43 -14.16 -10.31
CA THR A 23 11.13 -14.84 -10.47
C THR A 23 11.31 -16.19 -11.16
N PRO A 24 10.85 -17.31 -10.57
CA PRO A 24 10.94 -18.62 -11.19
C PRO A 24 10.02 -18.73 -12.42
N LYS A 25 10.24 -19.75 -13.25
CA LYS A 25 9.38 -20.08 -14.40
C LYS A 25 8.65 -21.41 -14.17
N PRO A 26 7.63 -21.46 -13.29
CA PRO A 26 6.91 -22.68 -13.00
C PRO A 26 6.02 -23.10 -14.17
N VAL A 27 5.68 -24.40 -14.22
CA VAL A 27 4.78 -24.97 -15.22
C VAL A 27 3.55 -25.54 -14.51
N TRP A 28 2.37 -25.15 -14.95
CA TRP A 28 1.13 -25.73 -14.46
C TRP A 28 0.98 -27.17 -14.95
N ASN A 29 1.08 -28.14 -14.03
CA ASN A 29 0.86 -29.54 -14.31
C ASN A 29 0.05 -30.19 -13.17
N PRO A 30 -1.24 -30.53 -13.39
CA PRO A 30 -2.07 -31.12 -12.34
C PRO A 30 -1.74 -32.61 -12.06
N ASP A 31 -1.05 -33.30 -12.97
CA ASP A 31 -0.71 -34.72 -12.82
C ASP A 31 0.50 -34.94 -11.90
N VAL A 32 1.29 -33.90 -11.67
CA VAL A 32 2.51 -33.95 -10.85
C VAL A 32 2.44 -32.92 -9.74
N LYS A 33 2.62 -33.36 -8.49
CA LYS A 33 2.68 -32.45 -7.36
C LYS A 33 3.93 -31.57 -7.45
N ASP A 34 3.73 -30.26 -7.42
CA ASP A 34 4.81 -29.29 -7.30
C ASP A 34 5.37 -29.27 -5.86
N GLY A 35 6.69 -29.41 -5.75
CA GLY A 35 7.42 -29.40 -4.49
C GLY A 35 8.16 -28.09 -4.21
N HIS A 36 8.10 -27.10 -5.11
CA HIS A 36 8.83 -25.85 -5.00
C HIS A 36 8.27 -24.94 -3.90
N ASP A 37 9.15 -24.40 -3.04
CA ASP A 37 8.75 -23.41 -2.04
C ASP A 37 8.87 -22.00 -2.60
N TYR A 38 7.80 -21.54 -3.24
CA TYR A 38 7.73 -20.18 -3.80
C TYR A 38 7.90 -19.07 -2.77
N ARG A 39 7.71 -19.33 -1.47
CA ARG A 39 7.94 -18.30 -0.43
C ARG A 39 9.42 -18.08 -0.16
N ALA A 40 10.26 -19.08 -0.42
CA ALA A 40 11.70 -19.00 -0.26
C ALA A 40 12.39 -18.19 -1.36
N ASP A 41 11.73 -17.99 -2.51
CA ASP A 41 12.26 -17.16 -3.62
C ASP A 41 12.21 -15.66 -3.31
N TRP A 42 11.54 -15.26 -2.22
CA TRP A 42 11.39 -13.86 -1.83
C TRP A 42 12.47 -13.46 -0.84
N ILE A 43 13.01 -12.26 -1.02
CA ILE A 43 14.07 -11.70 -0.21
C ILE A 43 13.43 -10.79 0.84
N GLU A 44 13.79 -10.98 2.11
CA GLU A 44 13.40 -10.08 3.19
C GLU A 44 14.15 -8.75 3.08
N VAL A 45 13.42 -7.65 3.17
CA VAL A 45 14.01 -6.31 3.16
C VAL A 45 14.54 -6.01 4.57
N PRO A 46 15.82 -5.62 4.71
CA PRO A 46 16.39 -5.32 6.02
C PRO A 46 15.91 -3.97 6.56
N ASP A 47 15.83 -3.88 7.89
CA ASP A 47 15.63 -2.62 8.60
C ASP A 47 16.94 -1.80 8.57
N ASN A 48 16.98 -0.80 7.69
CA ASN A 48 18.17 0.05 7.51
C ASN A 48 18.16 1.29 8.41
N GLU A 49 17.07 1.51 9.15
CA GLU A 49 16.89 2.64 10.06
C GLU A 49 15.96 2.28 11.22
N GLN A 50 15.85 3.17 12.21
CA GLN A 50 14.91 3.01 13.31
C GLN A 50 13.61 3.73 12.98
N PHE A 51 12.50 2.98 12.99
CA PHE A 51 11.17 3.53 12.80
C PHE A 51 10.54 3.84 14.17
N ASP A 52 10.26 5.12 14.42
CA ASP A 52 9.58 5.57 15.65
C ASP A 52 8.05 5.37 15.53
N ASN A 53 7.32 5.67 16.60
CA ASN A 53 5.87 5.66 16.63
C ASN A 53 5.28 6.57 15.53
N GLY A 54 4.54 5.98 14.59
CA GLY A 54 3.98 6.70 13.45
C GLY A 54 3.06 7.87 13.82
N PHE A 55 2.32 7.79 14.94
CA PHE A 55 1.49 8.90 15.40
C PHE A 55 2.34 10.07 15.91
N LYS A 56 3.40 9.80 16.67
CA LYS A 56 4.35 10.82 17.12
C LYS A 56 5.02 11.51 15.93
N VAL A 57 5.52 10.74 14.96
CA VAL A 57 6.17 11.29 13.76
C VAL A 57 5.22 12.19 12.97
N GLN A 58 3.95 11.77 12.82
CA GLN A 58 2.95 12.61 12.15
C GLN A 58 2.65 13.90 12.93
N TRP A 59 2.60 13.84 14.26
CA TRP A 59 2.44 15.05 15.09
C TRP A 59 3.62 16.01 14.93
N GLU A 60 4.84 15.50 14.93
CA GLU A 60 6.05 16.30 14.72
C GLU A 60 6.03 16.98 13.34
N ASP A 61 5.67 16.26 12.28
CA ASP A 61 5.57 16.80 10.92
C ASP A 61 4.47 17.86 10.79
N PHE A 62 3.29 17.64 11.38
CA PHE A 62 2.21 18.62 11.41
C PHE A 62 2.63 19.91 12.12
N LEU A 63 3.22 19.81 13.31
CA LEU A 63 3.65 20.97 14.09
C LEU A 63 4.75 21.76 13.38
N ALA A 64 5.73 21.07 12.78
CA ALA A 64 6.78 21.71 11.99
C ALA A 64 6.19 22.43 10.76
N SER A 65 5.29 21.77 10.02
CA SER A 65 4.63 22.36 8.86
C SER A 65 3.82 23.61 9.23
N TYR A 66 3.11 23.57 10.35
CA TYR A 66 2.37 24.71 10.88
C TYR A 66 3.28 25.88 11.28
N ALA A 67 4.36 25.59 12.03
CA ALA A 67 5.29 26.61 12.49
C ALA A 67 6.06 27.29 11.34
N GLU A 68 6.35 26.53 10.28
CA GLU A 68 7.10 26.99 9.10
C GLU A 68 6.19 27.53 7.98
N GLY A 69 4.87 27.41 8.13
CA GLY A 69 3.90 27.82 7.10
C GLY A 69 3.99 27.01 5.81
N ARG A 70 4.41 25.74 5.89
CA ARG A 70 4.47 24.83 4.73
C ARG A 70 3.12 24.19 4.48
N GLU A 71 2.86 23.85 3.21
CA GLU A 71 1.70 23.03 2.85
C GLU A 71 1.80 21.66 3.54
N TYR A 72 0.72 21.26 4.20
CA TYR A 72 0.64 19.97 4.89
C TYR A 72 -0.38 19.07 4.17
N PRO A 73 0.06 17.98 3.51
CA PRO A 73 -0.79 17.22 2.60
C PRO A 73 -1.84 16.34 3.32
N PHE A 74 -1.69 16.11 4.62
CA PHE A 74 -2.61 15.29 5.42
C PHE A 74 -3.65 16.16 6.15
N ASP A 75 -4.30 17.03 5.40
CA ASP A 75 -5.30 17.99 5.87
C ASP A 75 -6.71 17.36 6.04
N PHE A 76 -7.72 18.19 6.31
CA PHE A 76 -9.10 17.69 6.40
C PHE A 76 -9.66 17.18 5.07
N LEU A 77 -9.21 17.71 3.92
CA LEU A 77 -9.63 17.21 2.62
C LEU A 77 -9.12 15.79 2.38
N SER A 78 -7.91 15.46 2.85
CA SER A 78 -7.38 14.09 2.85
C SER A 78 -8.29 13.13 3.64
N GLY A 79 -8.81 13.57 4.80
CA GLY A 79 -9.80 12.83 5.58
C GLY A 79 -11.15 12.66 4.85
N ALA A 80 -11.65 13.72 4.21
CA ALA A 80 -12.89 13.69 3.44
C ALA A 80 -12.83 12.70 2.26
N ARG A 81 -11.67 12.58 1.59
CA ARG A 81 -11.45 11.56 0.55
C ARG A 81 -11.63 10.14 1.10
N GLY A 82 -11.21 9.89 2.34
CA GLY A 82 -11.38 8.60 3.02
C GLY A 82 -12.85 8.25 3.27
N VAL A 83 -13.63 9.19 3.84
CA VAL A 83 -15.07 9.00 4.09
C VAL A 83 -15.81 8.73 2.78
N ARG A 84 -15.52 9.51 1.74
CA ARG A 84 -16.15 9.33 0.43
C ARG A 84 -15.88 7.96 -0.18
N LEU A 85 -14.65 7.44 -0.06
CA LEU A 85 -14.34 6.10 -0.54
C LEU A 85 -15.14 5.04 0.22
N ALA A 86 -15.31 5.20 1.53
CA ALA A 86 -16.11 4.29 2.34
C ALA A 86 -17.58 4.29 1.90
N GLU A 87 -18.18 5.47 1.72
CA GLU A 87 -19.55 5.60 1.22
C GLU A 87 -19.73 4.97 -0.16
N ALA A 88 -18.81 5.25 -1.10
CA ALA A 88 -18.84 4.65 -2.43
C ALA A 88 -18.71 3.12 -2.39
N GLY A 89 -17.91 2.58 -1.45
CA GLY A 89 -17.81 1.15 -1.20
C GLY A 89 -19.14 0.54 -0.73
N LEU A 90 -19.84 1.21 0.18
CA LEU A 90 -21.17 0.79 0.64
C LEU A 90 -22.19 0.81 -0.50
N THR A 91 -22.23 1.88 -1.29
CA THR A 91 -23.10 1.97 -2.48
C THR A 91 -22.76 0.89 -3.50
N SER A 92 -21.47 0.67 -3.77
CA SER A 92 -21.01 -0.38 -4.70
C SER A 92 -21.50 -1.76 -4.28
N SER A 93 -21.41 -2.07 -2.97
CA SER A 93 -21.89 -3.34 -2.42
C SER A 93 -23.40 -3.47 -2.51
N ALA A 94 -24.16 -2.41 -2.23
CA ALA A 94 -25.62 -2.45 -2.26
C ALA A 94 -26.18 -2.59 -3.68
N GLU A 95 -25.52 -1.98 -4.66
CA GLU A 95 -26.00 -1.91 -6.04
C GLU A 95 -25.33 -2.93 -6.98
N GLY A 96 -24.31 -3.64 -6.51
CA GLY A 96 -23.59 -4.64 -7.31
C GLY A 96 -22.86 -4.05 -8.53
N ARG A 97 -22.47 -2.76 -8.46
CA ARG A 97 -21.78 -2.07 -9.56
C ARG A 97 -20.62 -1.21 -9.06
N ARG A 98 -19.72 -0.85 -9.98
CA ARG A 98 -18.64 0.10 -9.69
C ARG A 98 -19.18 1.54 -9.60
N ILE A 99 -18.64 2.30 -8.65
CA ILE A 99 -18.95 3.73 -8.46
C ILE A 99 -17.73 4.54 -8.92
N ALA A 100 -17.95 5.52 -9.79
CA ALA A 100 -16.90 6.43 -10.21
C ALA A 100 -16.62 7.45 -9.08
N LEU A 101 -15.34 7.73 -8.85
CA LEU A 101 -14.91 8.74 -7.90
C LEU A 101 -14.30 9.93 -8.67
N ASP A 102 -15.12 10.91 -8.99
CA ASP A 102 -14.66 12.19 -9.58
C ASP A 102 -13.73 12.94 -8.62
N PRO A 103 -12.86 13.86 -9.06
CA PRO A 103 -11.99 14.59 -8.12
C PRO A 103 -12.78 15.36 -7.04
N LEU A 104 -12.36 15.23 -5.78
CA LEU A 104 -12.75 16.16 -4.72
C LEU A 104 -11.90 17.43 -4.89
N THR A 105 -12.54 18.51 -5.31
CA THR A 105 -11.95 19.85 -5.34
C THR A 105 -12.39 20.62 -4.11
N GLU A 106 -11.57 21.57 -3.66
CA GLU A 106 -12.05 22.62 -2.77
C GLU A 106 -13.16 23.42 -3.47
N VAL A 107 -14.11 23.93 -2.69
CA VAL A 107 -15.20 24.81 -3.17
C VAL A 107 -14.72 26.25 -3.15
#